data_AF-A0A1V5QNL6-F1
#
_entry.id   AF-A0A1V5QNL6-F1
#
_cell.length_a   1.000
_cell.length_b   1.000
_cell.length_c   1.000
_cell.angle_alpha   90.00
_cell.angle_beta   90.00
_cell.angle_gamma   90.00
#
_symmetry.space_group_name_H-M   'P 1'
#
loop_
_entity.id
_entity.type
_entity.pdbx_description
1 polymer ?
#
loop_
_entity_poly.entity_id
_entity_poly.type
_entity_poly.pdbx_seq_one_letter_code
_entity_poly.pdbx_strand_id
1 'polypeptide(L)'
;MTKGEKMQGNQLRYILLEVTDKCNFRCKHCRVEGWEQIKKPLTTKEILSLIDQAKERGVKTITFSGGEPLLRKDIIELITYNC
;
A
#
# COMPACT_ATOMS: atom_id res chain seq x y z
N MET A 1 31.12 -11.72 22.90
CA MET A 1 31.06 -11.89 21.44
C MET A 1 29.79 -12.69 21.16
N THR A 2 28.67 -12.09 20.79
CA THR A 2 28.40 -11.54 19.45
C THR A 2 27.59 -10.24 19.50
N LYS A 3 28.22 -9.17 18.97
CA LYS A 3 27.65 -8.08 18.15
C LYS A 3 26.32 -7.51 18.67
N GLY A 4 26.33 -6.43 19.45
CA GLY A 4 26.61 -5.11 18.89
C GLY A 4 25.33 -4.59 18.22
N GLU A 5 24.49 -3.93 19.00
CA GLU A 5 23.26 -3.26 18.55
C GLU A 5 23.64 -2.23 17.47
N LYS A 6 23.51 -2.62 16.20
CA LYS A 6 23.63 -1.69 15.09
C LYS A 6 22.41 -0.79 15.13
N MET A 7 22.59 0.48 15.47
CA MET A 7 21.62 1.53 15.15
C MET A 7 21.41 1.55 13.63
N GLN A 8 20.33 0.91 13.16
CA GLN A 8 20.04 0.77 11.75
C GLN A 8 19.25 2.00 11.28
N GLY A 9 19.98 3.04 10.88
CA GLY A 9 19.41 4.21 10.23
C GLY A 9 18.63 3.79 8.97
N ASN A 10 17.39 4.28 8.87
CA ASN A 10 16.47 4.15 7.73
C ASN A 10 15.93 2.74 7.40
N GLN A 11 15.39 2.01 8.40
CA GLN A 11 14.57 0.82 8.16
C GLN A 11 13.18 1.21 7.62
N LEU A 12 12.74 0.55 6.54
CA LEU A 12 11.40 0.73 5.98
C LEU A 12 10.36 0.15 6.94
N ARG A 13 9.64 1.01 7.66
CA ARG A 13 8.65 0.56 8.68
C ARG A 13 7.22 0.50 8.15
N TYR A 14 6.91 1.32 7.16
CA TYR A 14 5.55 1.62 6.73
C TYR A 14 5.47 1.79 5.21
N ILE A 15 4.42 1.26 4.61
CA ILE A 15 4.07 1.48 3.21
C ILE A 15 2.64 2.02 3.13
N LEU A 16 2.46 3.13 2.42
CA LEU A 16 1.16 3.57 1.94
C LEU A 16 1.04 3.12 0.48
N LEU A 17 0.04 2.30 0.18
CA LEU A 17 -0.18 1.74 -1.15
C LEU A 17 -1.47 2.30 -1.75
N GLU A 18 -1.33 3.11 -2.80
CA GLU A 18 -2.48 3.60 -3.57
C GLU A 18 -2.98 2.51 -4.52
N VAL A 19 -4.09 1.86 -4.16
CA VAL A 19 -4.60 0.68 -4.89
C VAL A 19 -5.68 1.02 -5.91
N THR A 20 -6.22 2.23 -5.85
CA THR A 20 -7.23 2.74 -6.79
C THR A 20 -7.20 4.26 -6.82
N ASP A 21 -7.58 4.84 -7.96
CA ASP A 21 -7.86 6.27 -8.16
C ASP A 21 -9.35 6.61 -8.05
N LYS A 22 -10.21 5.59 -7.88
CA LYS A 22 -11.66 5.78 -7.79
C LYS A 22 -12.06 6.16 -6.39
N CYS A 23 -12.87 7.20 -6.26
CA CYS A 23 -13.51 7.60 -5.01
C CYS A 23 -14.98 7.90 -5.26
N ASN A 24 -15.84 7.55 -4.30
CA ASN A 24 -17.27 7.87 -4.29
C ASN A 24 -17.55 9.31 -3.82
N PHE A 25 -16.54 10.05 -3.36
CA PHE A 25 -16.64 11.45 -2.97
C PHE A 25 -15.84 12.39 -3.88
N ARG A 26 -16.17 13.69 -3.82
CA ARG A 26 -15.56 14.82 -4.55
C ARG A 26 -15.24 15.93 -3.56
N CYS A 27 -14.32 15.65 -2.63
CA CYS A 27 -14.01 16.59 -1.56
C CYS A 27 -13.16 17.75 -2.10
N LYS A 28 -13.61 19.00 -1.87
CA LYS A 28 -12.95 20.22 -2.39
C LYS A 28 -11.46 20.37 -2.04
N HIS A 29 -11.02 19.73 -0.97
CA HIS A 29 -9.62 19.75 -0.50
C HIS A 29 -8.85 18.47 -0.85
N CYS A 30 -9.47 17.53 -1.56
CA CYS A 30 -8.87 16.24 -1.90
C CYS A 30 -8.30 16.30 -3.31
N ARG A 31 -7.16 15.64 -3.49
CA ARG A 31 -6.46 15.62 -4.78
C ARG A 31 -7.19 14.80 -5.83
N VAL A 32 -8.00 13.81 -5.45
CA VAL A 32 -8.66 12.86 -6.37
C VAL A 32 -9.61 13.55 -7.35
N GLU A 33 -10.16 14.70 -6.97
CA GLU A 33 -10.90 15.58 -7.89
C GLU A 33 -9.91 16.22 -8.88
N GLY A 34 -9.71 15.57 -10.03
CA GLY A 34 -8.82 16.04 -11.10
C GLY A 34 -7.68 15.07 -11.49
N TRP A 35 -7.63 13.85 -10.95
CA TRP A 35 -6.65 12.86 -11.40
C TRP A 35 -7.04 12.30 -12.77
N GLU A 36 -6.05 12.19 -13.66
CA GLU A 36 -6.14 11.26 -14.78
C GLU A 36 -6.24 9.84 -14.24
N GLN A 37 -7.03 9.01 -14.92
CA GLN A 37 -7.11 7.59 -14.58
C GLN A 37 -5.70 6.98 -14.59
N ILE A 38 -5.40 6.17 -13.58
CA ILE A 38 -4.17 5.38 -13.53
C ILE A 38 -4.17 4.49 -14.77
N LYS A 39 -3.31 4.82 -15.73
CA LYS A 39 -3.24 4.15 -17.04
C LYS A 39 -2.87 2.67 -16.91
N LYS A 40 -2.16 2.30 -15.85
CA LYS A 40 -1.68 0.94 -15.55
C LYS A 40 -1.78 0.66 -14.05
N PRO A 41 -2.97 0.33 -13.51
CA PRO A 41 -3.12 0.00 -12.11
C PRO A 41 -2.40 -1.31 -11.80
N LEU A 42 -1.81 -1.42 -10.60
CA LEU A 42 -1.20 -2.67 -10.15
C LEU A 42 -2.25 -3.77 -10.07
N THR A 43 -1.93 -4.90 -10.67
CA THR A 43 -2.70 -6.14 -10.57
C THR A 43 -2.64 -6.70 -9.15
N THR A 44 -3.59 -7.56 -8.80
CA THR A 44 -3.60 -8.28 -7.53
C THR A 44 -2.26 -8.97 -7.28
N LYS A 45 -1.74 -9.69 -8.28
CA LYS A 45 -0.47 -10.43 -8.18
C LYS A 45 0.74 -9.53 -7.89
N GLU A 46 0.80 -8.36 -8.51
CA GLU A 46 1.88 -7.40 -8.27
C GLU A 46 1.81 -6.84 -6.84
N ILE A 47 0.60 -6.55 -6.34
CA ILE A 47 0.42 -6.10 -4.96
C ILE A 47 0.80 -7.19 -3.97
N LEU A 48 0.38 -8.43 -4.18
CA LEU A 48 0.76 -9.56 -3.32
C LEU A 48 2.29 -9.73 -3.28
N SER A 49 2.94 -9.64 -4.43
CA SER A 49 4.42 -9.67 -4.51
C SER A 49 5.07 -8.50 -3.77
N LEU A 50 4.48 -7.29 -3.80
CA LEU A 50 4.95 -6.15 -3.02
C LEU A 50 4.78 -6.37 -1.51
N ILE A 51 3.67 -6.99 -1.08
CA ILE A 51 3.43 -7.33 0.33
C ILE A 51 4.49 -8.32 0.82
N ASP A 52 4.84 -9.34 0.02
CA ASP A 52 5.88 -10.30 0.37
C ASP A 52 7.26 -9.64 0.49
N GLN A 53 7.63 -8.79 -0.48
CA GLN A 53 8.88 -8.03 -0.43
C GLN A 53 8.93 -7.06 0.77
N ALA A 54 7.80 -6.46 1.14
CA ALA A 54 7.70 -5.59 2.31
C ALA A 54 7.94 -6.38 3.60
N LYS A 55 7.36 -7.58 3.70
CA LYS A 55 7.54 -8.48 4.84
C LYS A 55 8.99 -8.91 5.01
N GLU A 56 9.66 -9.29 3.92
CA GLU A 56 11.09 -9.64 3.92
C GLU A 56 11.98 -8.50 4.41
N ARG A 57 11.58 -7.25 4.15
CA ARG A 57 12.27 -6.03 4.60
C ARG A 57 11.90 -5.59 6.02
N GLY A 58 11.04 -6.34 6.72
CA GLY A 58 10.64 -6.04 8.09
C GLY A 58 9.63 -4.90 8.25
N VAL A 59 8.90 -4.55 7.17
CA VAL A 59 7.80 -3.58 7.23
C VAL A 59 6.76 -4.06 8.23
N LYS A 60 6.29 -3.14 9.07
CA LYS A 60 5.35 -3.44 10.17
C LYS A 60 3.92 -3.06 9.85
N THR A 61 3.73 -2.13 8.91
CA THR A 61 2.40 -1.61 8.61
C THR A 61 2.27 -1.30 7.12
N ILE A 62 1.20 -1.81 6.53
CA ILE A 62 0.78 -1.47 5.17
C ILE A 62 -0.60 -0.83 5.27
N THR A 63 -0.75 0.36 4.70
CA THR A 63 -2.03 1.05 4.61
C THR A 63 -2.46 1.13 3.15
N PHE A 64 -3.61 0.55 2.85
CA PHE A 64 -4.25 0.69 1.54
C PHE A 64 -4.92 2.08 1.46
N SER A 65 -4.62 2.79 0.39
CA SER A 65 -5.03 4.18 0.15
C SER A 65 -5.34 4.41 -1.34
N GLY A 66 -5.36 5.67 -1.77
CA GLY A 66 -5.65 6.15 -3.12
C GLY A 66 -6.91 7.00 -3.11
N GLY A 67 -7.93 6.57 -3.84
CA GLY A 67 -9.30 7.07 -3.69
C GLY A 67 -9.99 6.44 -2.48
N GLU A 68 -11.04 5.67 -2.71
CA GLU A 68 -11.69 4.83 -1.70
C GLU A 68 -11.24 3.37 -1.91
N PRO A 69 -10.33 2.84 -1.08
CA PRO A 69 -9.80 1.48 -1.23
C PRO A 69 -10.89 0.41 -1.30
N LEU A 70 -12.01 0.61 -0.60
CA LEU A 70 -13.12 -0.34 -0.59
C LEU A 70 -13.85 -0.47 -1.93
N LEU A 71 -13.61 0.42 -2.90
CA LEU A 71 -14.12 0.29 -4.26
C LEU A 71 -13.31 -0.70 -5.12
N ARG A 72 -12.14 -1.14 -4.66
CA ARG A 72 -11.34 -2.15 -5.35
C ARG A 72 -11.90 -3.55 -5.07
N LYS A 73 -12.18 -4.32 -6.13
CA LYS A 73 -12.92 -5.61 -6.05
C LYS A 73 -12.22 -6.67 -5.20
N ASP A 74 -10.89 -6.72 -5.26
CA ASP A 74 -10.02 -7.68 -4.58
C ASP A 74 -9.48 -7.15 -3.24
N ILE A 75 -9.99 -6.03 -2.70
CA ILE A 75 -9.42 -5.41 -1.50
C ILE A 75 -9.42 -6.33 -0.27
N ILE A 76 -10.46 -7.15 -0.10
CA ILE A 76 -10.56 -8.08 1.02
C ILE A 76 -9.51 -9.19 0.91
N GLU A 77 -9.24 -9.68 -0.31
CA GLU A 77 -8.15 -10.64 -0.57
C GLU A 77 -6.80 -10.02 -0.18
N LEU A 78 -6.54 -8.77 -0.59
CA LEU A 78 -5.30 -8.07 -0.27
C LEU A 78 -5.10 -7.81 1.24
N ILE A 79 -6.18 -7.48 1.97
CA ILE A 79 -6.14 -7.25 3.42
C ILE A 79 -5.92 -8.54 4.20
N THR A 80 -6.55 -9.63 3.76
CA THR A 80 -6.49 -10.93 4.45
C THR A 80 -5.23 -11.72 4.09
N TYR A 81 -4.54 -11.35 3.02
CA TYR A 81 -3.27 -11.95 2.65
C TYR A 81 -2.22 -11.72 3.76
N ASN A 82 -1.75 -12.83 4.33
CA ASN A 82 -0.77 -12.87 5.44
C ASN A 82 -1.26 -12.27 6.78
N CYS A 83 -2.57 -12.28 7.06
CA CYS A 83 -3.06 -12.30 8.45
C CYS A 83 -2.65 -13.60 9.17
#